data_AF-A0AAV3UBU1-F1
#
_entry.id   AF-A0AAV3UBU1-F1
#
_cell.length_a   1.000
_cell.length_b   1.000
_cell.length_c   1.000
_cell.angle_alpha   90.00
_cell.angle_beta   90.00
_cell.angle_gamma   90.00
#
_symmetry.space_group_name_H-M   'P 1'
#
loop_
_entity.id
_entity.type
_entity.pdbx_description
1 polymer ?
#
loop_
_entity_poly.entity_id
_entity_poly.type
_entity_poly.pdbx_seq_one_letter_code
_entity_poly.pdbx_strand_id
1 'polypeptide(L)'
;MPRKTETIDLREEFDKIDSELDEIAYEVAKTNAEYDEDETTEQEEATLARELNGLLDRRDQLERELAGVQWAIDQWGAETPTAAETWNEWDKQAWLDQNYETRAQYVRDGRVDDFLDKIEAVETSQNVKDAVESRRSNRIDDDSVTITIGALTTGEFADVQDRTESLRNQMVGMGDDPVVQGAGSIYRTAAGLIDAPPIDADTDLPQKTAVIRETPPHFKEWLEGRVSEFSTPDVDVGNFNERLQRAQEDLETT
;
A
#
# COMPACT_ATOMS: atom_id res chain seq x y z
N MET A 1 0.84 -3.28 27.18
CA MET A 1 -0.42 -3.28 26.39
C MET A 1 -0.10 -3.92 25.06
N PRO A 2 -0.98 -4.74 24.47
CA PRO A 2 -0.77 -5.27 23.12
C PRO A 2 -0.65 -4.10 22.13
N ARG A 3 0.25 -4.23 21.15
CA ARG A 3 0.47 -3.26 20.08
C ARG A 3 -0.75 -3.27 19.14
N LYS A 4 -1.22 -2.10 18.71
CA LYS A 4 -2.19 -2.04 17.60
C LYS A 4 -1.44 -2.40 16.33
N THR A 5 -1.94 -3.39 15.60
CA THR A 5 -1.33 -3.92 14.38
C THR A 5 -2.40 -4.13 13.32
N GLU A 6 -2.02 -3.97 12.06
CA GLU A 6 -2.87 -4.19 10.91
C GLU A 6 -2.09 -4.94 9.84
N THR A 7 -2.73 -5.94 9.24
CA THR A 7 -2.19 -6.66 8.08
C THR A 7 -2.87 -6.11 6.83
N ILE A 8 -2.07 -5.63 5.91
CA ILE A 8 -2.50 -5.00 4.66
C ILE A 8 -2.15 -5.95 3.52
N ASP A 9 -3.13 -6.28 2.68
CA ASP A 9 -2.88 -6.88 1.37
C ASP A 9 -2.47 -5.77 0.41
N LEU A 10 -1.26 -5.86 -0.16
CA LEU A 10 -0.73 -4.84 -1.05
C LEU A 10 -1.54 -4.73 -2.36
N ARG A 11 -2.19 -5.78 -2.83
CA ARG A 11 -3.06 -5.71 -4.03
C ARG A 11 -4.36 -4.99 -3.74
N GLU A 12 -5.00 -5.30 -2.61
CA GLU A 12 -6.20 -4.55 -2.18
C GLU A 12 -5.88 -3.07 -1.98
N GLU A 13 -4.72 -2.78 -1.38
CA GLU A 13 -4.25 -1.41 -1.22
C GLU A 13 -3.95 -0.72 -2.56
N PHE A 14 -3.38 -1.43 -3.54
CA PHE A 14 -3.18 -0.92 -4.89
C PHE A 14 -4.52 -0.52 -5.52
N ASP A 15 -5.50 -1.43 -5.51
CA ASP A 15 -6.84 -1.18 -6.07
C ASP A 15 -7.54 -0.01 -5.38
N LYS A 16 -7.35 0.11 -4.06
CA LYS A 16 -7.88 1.24 -3.29
C LYS A 16 -7.25 2.56 -3.72
N ILE A 17 -5.92 2.64 -3.81
CA ILE A 17 -5.22 3.86 -4.23
C ILE A 17 -5.60 4.25 -5.67
N ASP A 18 -5.70 3.27 -6.58
CA ASP A 18 -6.12 3.49 -7.97
C ASP A 18 -7.56 4.05 -8.03
N SER A 19 -8.48 3.49 -7.25
CA SER A 19 -9.84 4.00 -7.13
C SER A 19 -9.90 5.42 -6.53
N GLU A 20 -9.05 5.76 -5.56
CA GLU A 20 -8.95 7.12 -5.02
C GLU A 20 -8.42 8.11 -6.08
N LEU A 21 -7.49 7.68 -6.94
CA LEU A 21 -7.00 8.49 -8.06
C LEU A 21 -8.09 8.78 -9.10
N ASP A 22 -8.94 7.80 -9.41
CA ASP A 22 -10.10 7.98 -10.29
C ASP A 22 -11.10 8.99 -9.70
N GLU A 23 -11.35 8.94 -8.39
CA GLU A 23 -12.19 9.92 -7.69
C GLU A 23 -11.61 11.33 -7.76
N ILE A 24 -10.30 11.49 -7.52
CA ILE A 24 -9.63 12.79 -7.67
C ILE A 24 -9.70 13.29 -9.10
N ALA A 25 -9.50 12.42 -10.10
CA ALA A 25 -9.60 12.80 -11.51
C ALA A 25 -11.01 13.32 -11.85
N TYR A 26 -12.05 12.69 -11.30
CA TYR A 26 -13.44 13.16 -11.42
C TYR A 26 -13.65 14.52 -10.75
N GLU A 27 -13.21 14.71 -9.50
CA GLU A 27 -13.38 15.98 -8.78
C GLU A 27 -12.58 17.11 -9.45
N VAL A 28 -11.35 16.87 -9.91
CA VAL A 28 -10.56 17.85 -10.69
C VAL A 28 -11.30 18.26 -11.97
N ALA A 29 -11.92 17.31 -12.69
CA ALA A 29 -12.69 17.62 -13.89
C ALA A 29 -13.92 18.48 -13.55
N LYS A 30 -14.59 18.19 -12.44
CA LYS A 30 -15.74 18.95 -11.94
C LYS A 30 -15.35 20.36 -11.49
N THR A 31 -14.32 20.52 -10.64
CA THR A 31 -13.83 21.83 -10.19
C THR A 31 -13.39 22.70 -11.37
N ASN A 32 -12.75 22.13 -12.40
CA ASN A 32 -12.40 22.88 -13.61
C ASN A 32 -13.64 23.34 -14.40
N ALA A 33 -14.66 22.49 -14.50
CA ALA A 33 -15.91 22.87 -15.17
C ALA A 33 -16.62 24.02 -14.43
N GLU A 34 -16.62 24.00 -13.10
CA GLU A 34 -17.15 25.08 -12.26
C GLU A 34 -16.32 26.37 -12.37
N TYR A 35 -14.99 26.25 -12.51
CA TYR A 35 -14.08 27.40 -12.68
C TYR A 35 -14.28 28.13 -14.02
N ASP A 36 -14.71 27.42 -15.06
CA ASP A 36 -14.93 27.97 -16.40
C ASP A 36 -16.32 28.64 -16.57
N GLU A 37 -17.17 28.65 -15.54
CA GLU A 37 -18.49 29.29 -15.62
C GLU A 37 -18.39 30.82 -15.59
N ASP A 38 -18.98 31.49 -16.59
CA ASP A 38 -18.95 32.96 -16.75
C ASP A 38 -19.56 33.76 -15.57
N GLU A 39 -20.17 33.10 -14.58
CA GLU A 39 -20.86 33.71 -13.43
C GLU A 39 -20.09 33.61 -12.09
N THR A 40 -18.87 33.05 -12.06
CA THR A 40 -18.09 32.95 -10.81
C THR A 40 -17.59 34.30 -10.30
N THR A 41 -17.70 34.52 -9.00
CA THR A 41 -17.11 35.68 -8.33
C THR A 41 -15.61 35.47 -8.07
N GLU A 42 -14.83 36.55 -7.91
CA GLU A 42 -13.40 36.49 -7.56
C GLU A 42 -13.13 35.67 -6.28
N GLN A 43 -14.07 35.69 -5.32
CA GLN A 43 -13.96 34.92 -4.08
C GLN A 43 -14.20 33.41 -4.30
N GLU A 44 -15.13 33.06 -5.19
CA GLU A 44 -15.40 31.67 -5.58
C GLU A 44 -14.22 31.11 -6.39
N GLU A 45 -13.71 31.86 -7.37
CA GLU A 45 -12.51 31.49 -8.13
C GLU A 45 -11.31 31.21 -7.20
N ALA A 46 -11.06 32.07 -6.22
CA ALA A 46 -9.98 31.87 -5.25
C ALA A 46 -10.19 30.64 -4.37
N THR A 47 -11.44 30.21 -4.16
CA THR A 47 -11.77 29.01 -3.37
C THR A 47 -11.60 27.76 -4.21
N LEU A 48 -12.15 27.73 -5.42
CA LEU A 48 -11.96 26.66 -6.39
C LEU A 48 -10.48 26.44 -6.71
N ALA A 49 -9.70 27.52 -6.85
CA ALA A 49 -8.25 27.42 -7.06
C ALA A 49 -7.52 26.77 -5.86
N ARG A 50 -7.95 27.04 -4.63
CA ARG A 50 -7.38 26.38 -3.44
C ARG A 50 -7.74 24.90 -3.39
N GLU A 51 -8.99 24.58 -3.67
CA GLU A 51 -9.49 23.20 -3.72
C GLU A 51 -8.77 22.39 -4.80
N LEU A 52 -8.66 22.95 -6.02
CA LEU A 52 -7.94 22.33 -7.13
C LEU A 52 -6.48 22.05 -6.77
N ASN A 53 -5.77 23.01 -6.16
CA ASN A 53 -4.39 22.77 -5.71
C ASN A 53 -4.32 21.64 -4.67
N GLY A 54 -5.26 21.58 -3.72
CA GLY A 54 -5.34 20.49 -2.74
C GLY A 54 -5.57 19.11 -3.38
N LEU A 55 -6.44 19.03 -4.38
CA LEU A 55 -6.68 17.80 -5.15
C LEU A 55 -5.43 17.36 -5.92
N LEU A 56 -4.72 18.30 -6.55
CA LEU A 56 -3.47 18.01 -7.27
C LEU A 56 -2.34 17.55 -6.35
N ASP A 57 -2.20 18.17 -5.18
CA ASP A 57 -1.23 17.73 -4.16
C ASP A 57 -1.55 16.31 -3.68
N ARG A 58 -2.84 15.99 -3.48
CA ARG A 58 -3.28 14.63 -3.10
C ARG A 58 -3.05 13.62 -4.23
N ARG A 59 -3.29 13.98 -5.50
CA ARG A 59 -2.94 13.16 -6.66
C ARG A 59 -1.45 12.79 -6.64
N ASP A 60 -0.58 13.78 -6.51
CA ASP A 60 0.87 13.58 -6.51
C ASP A 60 1.35 12.73 -5.34
N GLN A 61 0.65 12.77 -4.21
CA GLN A 61 0.87 11.84 -3.11
C GLN A 61 0.46 10.41 -3.50
N LEU A 62 -0.78 10.22 -3.96
CA LEU A 62 -1.31 8.89 -4.30
C LEU A 62 -0.55 8.21 -5.45
N GLU A 63 -0.13 8.94 -6.48
CA GLU A 63 0.68 8.39 -7.58
C GLU A 63 2.03 7.84 -7.08
N ARG A 64 2.65 8.53 -6.10
CA ARG A 64 3.87 8.05 -5.44
C ARG A 64 3.58 6.81 -4.61
N GLU A 65 2.52 6.82 -3.81
CA GLU A 65 2.11 5.67 -3.00
C GLU A 65 1.82 4.45 -3.88
N LEU A 66 1.05 4.61 -4.96
CA LEU A 66 0.73 3.56 -5.95
C LEU A 66 2.00 2.96 -6.57
N ALA A 67 2.94 3.81 -7.01
CA ALA A 67 4.20 3.35 -7.58
C ALA A 67 5.05 2.57 -6.55
N GLY A 68 5.01 2.97 -5.28
CA GLY A 68 5.66 2.26 -4.19
C GLY A 68 5.03 0.88 -3.96
N VAL A 69 3.71 0.82 -3.84
CA VAL A 69 2.95 -0.42 -3.61
C VAL A 69 3.13 -1.39 -4.78
N GLN A 70 3.02 -0.92 -6.03
CA GLN A 70 3.25 -1.73 -7.23
C GLN A 70 4.64 -2.36 -7.22
N TRP A 71 5.68 -1.59 -6.87
CA TRP A 71 7.03 -2.15 -6.78
C TRP A 71 7.10 -3.29 -5.77
N ALA A 72 6.46 -3.16 -4.61
CA ALA A 72 6.47 -4.20 -3.59
C ALA A 72 5.71 -5.45 -4.04
N ILE A 73 4.58 -5.29 -4.75
CA ILE A 73 3.89 -6.41 -5.41
C ILE A 73 4.80 -7.10 -6.41
N ASP A 74 5.50 -6.35 -7.28
CA ASP A 74 6.38 -6.92 -8.30
C ASP A 74 7.59 -7.65 -7.69
N GLN A 75 8.15 -7.11 -6.59
CA GLN A 75 9.31 -7.71 -5.93
C GLN A 75 8.95 -8.90 -5.05
N TRP A 76 7.82 -8.86 -4.37
CA TRP A 76 7.48 -9.81 -3.31
C TRP A 76 6.34 -10.76 -3.69
N GLY A 77 5.51 -10.39 -4.67
CA GLY A 77 4.38 -11.17 -5.16
C GLY A 77 4.73 -12.12 -6.30
N ALA A 78 5.98 -12.13 -6.75
CA ALA A 78 6.44 -13.15 -7.68
C ALA A 78 6.77 -14.44 -6.90
N GLU A 79 5.81 -15.36 -6.84
CA GLU A 79 6.21 -16.76 -6.96
C GLU A 79 6.92 -16.88 -8.30
N THR A 80 8.25 -17.08 -8.29
CA THR A 80 8.87 -17.71 -9.45
C THR A 80 8.14 -19.03 -9.58
N PRO A 81 7.34 -19.27 -10.65
CA PRO A 81 6.70 -20.56 -10.80
C PRO A 81 7.85 -21.56 -10.76
N THR A 82 7.88 -22.45 -9.76
CA THR A 82 8.85 -23.52 -9.79
C THR A 82 8.72 -24.16 -11.17
N ALA A 83 9.84 -24.32 -11.87
CA ALA A 83 9.90 -24.63 -13.30
C ALA A 83 9.36 -26.05 -13.65
N ALA A 84 8.23 -26.44 -13.09
CA ALA A 84 7.39 -27.55 -13.49
C ALA A 84 6.51 -27.08 -14.65
N GLU A 85 7.10 -26.97 -15.85
CA GLU A 85 6.42 -26.88 -17.16
C GLU A 85 5.02 -26.23 -17.07
N THR A 86 4.98 -24.92 -16.83
CA THR A 86 3.73 -24.15 -16.94
C THR A 86 3.18 -24.32 -18.36
N TRP A 87 1.87 -24.47 -18.49
CA TRP A 87 1.26 -24.49 -19.81
C TRP A 87 1.42 -23.10 -20.42
N ASN A 88 2.29 -22.95 -21.41
CA ASN A 88 2.53 -21.66 -22.06
C ASN A 88 1.52 -21.39 -23.19
N GLU A 89 0.83 -22.42 -23.67
CA GLU A 89 -0.19 -22.32 -24.71
C GLU A 89 -1.39 -23.22 -24.38
N TRP A 90 -2.59 -22.70 -24.58
CA TRP A 90 -3.82 -23.44 -24.35
C TRP A 90 -4.18 -24.29 -25.56
N ASP A 91 -4.09 -25.62 -25.40
CA ASP A 91 -4.63 -26.59 -26.35
C ASP A 91 -5.72 -27.43 -25.67
N LYS A 92 -6.97 -27.23 -26.12
CA LYS A 92 -8.14 -27.96 -25.61
C LYS A 92 -7.99 -29.47 -25.76
N GLN A 93 -7.47 -29.95 -26.89
CA GLN A 93 -7.35 -31.37 -27.14
C GLN A 93 -6.25 -31.96 -26.26
N ALA A 94 -5.09 -31.32 -26.20
CA ALA A 94 -4.01 -31.73 -25.31
C ALA A 94 -4.46 -31.76 -23.84
N TRP A 95 -5.32 -30.81 -23.42
CA TRP A 95 -5.92 -30.80 -22.09
C TRP A 95 -6.83 -32.01 -21.88
N LEU A 96 -7.81 -32.23 -22.76
CA LEU A 96 -8.79 -33.30 -22.64
C LEU A 96 -8.18 -34.70 -22.81
N ASP A 97 -7.02 -34.82 -23.48
CA ASP A 97 -6.26 -36.07 -23.61
C ASP A 97 -5.64 -36.51 -22.27
N GLN A 98 -5.50 -35.61 -21.29
CA GLN A 98 -5.06 -35.95 -19.95
C GLN A 98 -6.19 -36.60 -19.14
N ASN A 99 -5.82 -37.56 -18.29
CA ASN A 99 -6.79 -38.13 -17.34
C ASN A 99 -7.26 -37.04 -16.34
N TYR A 100 -8.46 -37.22 -15.79
CA TYR A 100 -9.07 -36.19 -14.94
C TYR A 100 -8.31 -35.94 -13.62
N GLU A 101 -7.56 -36.92 -13.11
CA GLU A 101 -6.77 -36.78 -11.87
C GLU A 101 -5.56 -35.88 -12.12
N THR A 102 -4.85 -36.10 -13.23
CA THR A 102 -3.74 -35.27 -13.69
C THR A 102 -4.20 -33.85 -13.98
N ARG A 103 -5.35 -33.67 -14.63
CA ARG A 103 -5.94 -32.33 -14.85
C ARG A 103 -6.26 -31.61 -13.55
N ALA A 104 -6.94 -32.28 -12.63
CA ALA A 104 -7.26 -31.70 -11.33
C ALA A 104 -5.98 -31.35 -10.55
N GLN A 105 -4.93 -32.19 -10.65
CA GLN A 105 -3.64 -31.91 -10.05
C GLN A 105 -2.96 -30.69 -10.68
N TYR A 106 -2.95 -30.56 -12.01
CA TYR A 106 -2.39 -29.37 -12.68
C TYR A 106 -3.07 -28.08 -12.27
N VAL A 107 -4.40 -28.11 -12.04
CA VAL A 107 -5.13 -26.96 -11.50
C VAL A 107 -4.71 -26.68 -10.06
N ARG A 108 -4.61 -27.71 -9.21
CA ARG A 108 -4.17 -27.53 -7.81
C ARG A 108 -2.74 -27.02 -7.70
N ASP A 109 -1.87 -27.43 -8.62
CA ASP A 109 -0.47 -27.03 -8.70
C ASP A 109 -0.28 -25.66 -9.39
N GLY A 110 -1.36 -24.96 -9.77
CA GLY A 110 -1.30 -23.63 -10.40
C GLY A 110 -0.75 -23.61 -11.83
N ARG A 111 -0.46 -24.77 -12.45
CA ARG A 111 0.24 -24.87 -13.74
C ARG A 111 -0.55 -24.34 -14.95
N VAL A 112 -1.84 -24.08 -14.75
CA VAL A 112 -2.82 -23.69 -15.76
C VAL A 112 -3.65 -22.49 -15.32
N ASP A 113 -3.14 -21.68 -14.38
CA ASP A 113 -3.87 -20.55 -13.79
C ASP A 113 -4.33 -19.51 -14.83
N ASP A 114 -3.57 -19.33 -15.92
CA ASP A 114 -3.93 -18.45 -17.05
C ASP A 114 -5.09 -18.98 -17.90
N PHE A 115 -5.49 -20.23 -17.70
CA PHE A 115 -6.49 -20.92 -18.52
C PHE A 115 -7.70 -21.43 -17.75
N LEU A 116 -7.87 -21.06 -16.47
CA LEU A 116 -8.98 -21.56 -15.64
C LEU A 116 -10.37 -21.34 -16.28
N ASP A 117 -10.60 -20.18 -16.90
CA ASP A 117 -11.87 -19.89 -17.60
C ASP A 117 -12.08 -20.80 -18.81
N LYS A 118 -11.00 -21.06 -19.56
CA LYS A 118 -11.05 -21.94 -20.74
C LYS A 118 -11.24 -23.39 -20.32
N ILE A 119 -10.62 -23.81 -19.21
CA ILE A 119 -10.79 -25.13 -18.60
C ILE A 119 -12.23 -25.30 -18.18
N GLU A 120 -12.79 -24.38 -17.39
CA GLU A 120 -14.17 -24.45 -16.90
C GLU A 120 -15.19 -24.58 -18.04
N ALA A 121 -14.98 -23.85 -19.14
CA ALA A 121 -15.85 -23.87 -20.31
C ALA A 121 -15.87 -25.22 -21.05
N VAL A 122 -14.78 -26.00 -21.00
CA VAL A 122 -14.65 -27.29 -21.71
C VAL A 122 -14.75 -28.51 -20.80
N GLU A 123 -14.56 -28.32 -19.50
CA GLU A 123 -14.46 -29.41 -18.54
C GLU A 123 -15.83 -30.04 -18.24
N THR A 124 -15.86 -31.36 -18.19
CA THR A 124 -17.05 -32.14 -17.84
C THR A 124 -16.89 -32.91 -16.52
N SER A 125 -15.65 -33.07 -16.03
CA SER A 125 -15.36 -33.74 -14.76
C SER A 125 -15.62 -32.83 -13.57
N GLN A 126 -16.46 -33.26 -12.63
CA GLN A 126 -16.73 -32.50 -11.40
C GLN A 126 -15.46 -32.33 -10.56
N ASN A 127 -14.60 -33.36 -10.45
CA ASN A 127 -13.34 -33.28 -9.70
C ASN A 127 -12.41 -32.16 -10.17
N VAL A 128 -12.41 -31.88 -11.49
CA VAL A 128 -11.58 -30.82 -12.06
C VAL A 128 -12.26 -29.47 -11.86
N LYS A 129 -13.59 -29.38 -11.98
CA LYS A 129 -14.34 -28.16 -11.67
C LYS A 129 -14.19 -27.73 -10.22
N ASP A 130 -14.29 -28.67 -9.28
CA ASP A 130 -14.09 -28.43 -7.86
C ASP A 130 -12.66 -27.94 -7.60
N ALA A 131 -11.66 -28.50 -8.32
CA ALA A 131 -10.28 -28.03 -8.25
C ALA A 131 -10.13 -26.61 -8.81
N VAL A 132 -10.82 -26.26 -9.91
CA VAL A 132 -10.81 -24.90 -10.48
C VAL A 132 -11.45 -23.90 -9.53
N GLU A 133 -12.60 -24.24 -8.96
CA GLU A 133 -13.29 -23.40 -7.98
C GLU A 133 -12.44 -23.20 -6.73
N SER A 134 -11.87 -24.28 -6.18
CA SER A 134 -10.94 -24.22 -5.05
C SER A 134 -9.70 -23.41 -5.39
N ARG A 135 -9.10 -23.59 -6.58
CA ARG A 135 -7.93 -22.83 -7.01
C ARG A 135 -8.26 -21.36 -7.20
N ARG A 136 -9.43 -21.00 -7.75
CA ARG A 136 -9.86 -19.59 -7.84
C ARG A 136 -10.08 -18.97 -6.46
N SER A 137 -10.73 -19.71 -5.56
CA SER A 137 -10.92 -19.25 -4.18
C SER A 137 -9.59 -19.08 -3.45
N ASN A 138 -8.63 -19.98 -3.67
CA ASN A 138 -7.32 -19.94 -3.03
C ASN A 138 -6.32 -19.03 -3.76
N ARG A 139 -6.49 -18.75 -5.06
CA ARG A 139 -5.63 -17.83 -5.83
C ARG A 139 -5.83 -16.39 -5.37
N ILE A 140 -7.00 -16.09 -4.81
CA ILE A 140 -7.22 -14.84 -4.08
C ILE A 140 -6.28 -14.75 -2.86
N ASP A 141 -5.82 -15.89 -2.30
CA ASP A 141 -4.91 -15.93 -1.17
C ASP A 141 -3.42 -16.16 -1.56
N ASP A 142 -3.12 -16.94 -2.61
CA ASP A 142 -1.75 -17.43 -2.93
C ASP A 142 -0.85 -16.36 -3.60
N ASP A 143 -1.45 -15.34 -4.20
CA ASP A 143 -0.73 -14.20 -4.77
C ASP A 143 -0.77 -12.94 -3.86
N SER A 144 -1.43 -13.04 -2.70
CA SER A 144 -1.58 -11.91 -1.78
C SER A 144 -0.22 -11.61 -1.14
N VAL A 145 0.33 -10.44 -1.44
CA VAL A 145 1.51 -9.93 -0.72
C VAL A 145 0.99 -9.18 0.48
N THR A 146 1.01 -9.83 1.63
CA THR A 146 0.59 -9.17 2.87
C THR A 146 1.76 -8.59 3.63
N ILE A 147 1.54 -7.44 4.24
CA ILE A 147 2.47 -6.86 5.21
C ILE A 147 1.74 -6.53 6.51
N THR A 148 2.38 -6.73 7.65
CA THR A 148 1.86 -6.33 8.96
C THR A 148 2.61 -5.12 9.49
N ILE A 149 1.88 -4.06 9.77
CA ILE A 149 2.39 -2.82 10.36
C ILE A 149 1.83 -2.67 11.77
N GLY A 150 2.59 -2.08 12.67
CA GLY A 150 2.14 -1.77 14.03
C GLY A 150 2.42 -0.34 14.45
N ALA A 151 1.57 0.18 15.33
CA ALA A 151 1.77 1.45 16.03
C ALA A 151 3.04 1.40 16.89
N LEU A 152 3.86 2.45 16.90
CA LEU A 152 5.03 2.49 17.78
C LEU A 152 4.59 2.68 19.24
N THR A 153 5.15 1.87 20.14
CA THR A 153 5.05 2.12 21.57
C THR A 153 5.91 3.33 21.95
N THR A 154 5.62 3.96 23.10
CA THR A 154 6.44 5.07 23.62
C THR A 154 7.91 4.68 23.78
N GLY A 155 8.19 3.42 24.15
CA GLY A 155 9.56 2.92 24.27
C GLY A 155 10.27 2.80 22.93
N GLU A 156 9.64 2.18 21.93
CA GLU A 156 10.21 2.06 20.57
C GLU A 156 10.39 3.44 19.93
N PHE A 157 9.47 4.37 20.15
CA PHE A 157 9.59 5.74 19.67
C PHE A 157 10.81 6.45 20.30
N ALA A 158 11.00 6.31 21.62
CA ALA A 158 12.18 6.85 22.29
C ALA A 158 13.48 6.21 21.77
N ASP A 159 13.51 4.89 21.57
CA ASP A 159 14.67 4.19 21.01
C ASP A 159 15.03 4.68 19.59
N VAL A 160 14.01 4.94 18.75
CA VAL A 160 14.21 5.52 17.41
C VAL A 160 14.77 6.94 17.50
N GLN A 161 14.28 7.77 18.43
CA GLN A 161 14.79 9.11 18.67
C GLN A 161 16.25 9.07 19.14
N ASP A 162 16.57 8.27 20.15
CA ASP A 162 17.93 8.12 20.69
C ASP A 162 18.93 7.66 19.62
N ARG A 163 18.54 6.74 18.75
CA ARG A 163 19.38 6.30 17.62
C ARG A 163 19.60 7.42 16.60
N THR A 164 18.55 8.16 16.27
CA THR A 164 18.62 9.29 15.34
C THR A 164 19.53 10.39 15.90
N GLU A 165 19.42 10.69 17.18
CA GLU A 165 20.28 11.65 17.89
C GLU A 165 21.73 11.16 17.99
N SER A 166 21.94 9.87 18.25
CA SER A 166 23.29 9.28 18.25
C SER A 166 23.96 9.42 16.90
N LEU A 167 23.25 9.19 15.79
CA LEU A 167 23.75 9.42 14.44
C LEU A 167 24.05 10.88 14.17
N ARG A 168 23.15 11.80 14.57
CA ARG A 168 23.37 13.25 14.50
C ARG A 168 24.66 13.64 15.22
N ASN A 169 24.86 13.11 16.43
CA ASN A 169 26.04 13.37 17.25
C ASN A 169 27.32 12.72 16.72
N GLN A 170 27.25 11.71 15.86
CA GLN A 170 28.42 11.15 15.18
C GLN A 170 28.81 11.97 13.94
N MET A 171 27.85 12.66 13.32
CA MET A 171 28.04 13.48 12.13
C MET A 171 28.41 14.95 12.44
N VAL A 172 28.98 15.23 13.62
CA VAL A 172 29.24 16.59 14.15
C VAL A 172 29.76 17.58 13.11
N GLY A 173 29.00 18.67 12.87
CA GLY A 173 29.44 19.83 12.10
C GLY A 173 28.45 20.33 11.04
N MET A 174 27.38 19.58 10.74
CA MET A 174 26.32 20.00 9.81
C MET A 174 25.03 20.21 10.61
N GLY A 175 24.32 21.33 10.36
CA GLY A 175 23.11 21.76 11.10
C GLY A 175 21.91 20.83 10.91
N ASP A 176 20.75 21.36 10.55
CA ASP A 176 19.60 20.57 10.10
C ASP A 176 19.95 19.84 8.79
N ASP A 177 20.71 18.76 8.90
CA ASP A 177 21.18 17.98 7.77
C ASP A 177 20.06 17.03 7.31
N PRO A 178 19.57 17.15 6.06
CA PRO A 178 18.55 16.26 5.51
C PRO A 178 18.94 14.77 5.56
N VAL A 179 20.24 14.45 5.62
CA VAL A 179 20.73 13.06 5.77
C VAL A 179 20.30 12.45 7.11
N VAL A 180 20.33 13.22 8.20
CA VAL A 180 19.93 12.75 9.54
C VAL A 180 18.42 12.54 9.62
N GLN A 181 17.64 13.42 8.98
CA GLN A 181 16.18 13.27 8.91
C GLN A 181 15.80 12.02 8.11
N GLY A 182 16.45 11.78 6.97
CA GLY A 182 16.26 10.56 6.18
C GLY A 182 16.58 9.29 6.97
N ALA A 183 17.66 9.29 7.76
CA ALA A 183 18.02 8.15 8.61
C ALA A 183 16.97 7.87 9.70
N GLY A 184 16.49 8.90 10.40
CA GLY A 184 15.49 8.73 11.46
C GLY A 184 14.17 8.19 10.93
N SER A 185 13.78 8.63 9.74
CA SER A 185 12.61 8.15 9.04
C SER A 185 12.71 6.64 8.70
N ILE A 186 13.85 6.17 8.19
CA ILE A 186 14.10 4.73 7.96
C ILE A 186 13.95 3.92 9.25
N TYR A 187 14.52 4.37 10.37
CA TYR A 187 14.39 3.66 11.65
C TYR A 187 12.95 3.61 12.14
N ARG A 188 12.19 4.70 11.97
CA ARG A 188 10.78 4.74 12.33
C ARG A 188 9.98 3.72 11.53
N THR A 189 10.15 3.70 10.20
CA THR A 189 9.48 2.75 9.31
C THR A 189 9.85 1.30 9.68
N ALA A 190 11.13 1.02 9.89
CA ALA A 190 11.61 -0.30 10.27
C ALA A 190 11.09 -0.78 11.63
N ALA A 191 10.95 0.11 12.61
CA ALA A 191 10.36 -0.22 13.91
C ALA A 191 8.84 -0.43 13.81
N GLY A 192 8.20 0.25 12.86
CA GLY A 192 6.79 0.12 12.50
C GLY A 192 6.44 -1.22 11.86
N LEU A 193 7.36 -1.76 11.06
CA LEU A 193 7.19 -3.01 10.33
C LEU A 193 7.24 -4.23 11.28
N ILE A 194 6.15 -4.99 11.34
CA ILE A 194 6.08 -6.23 12.11
C ILE A 194 6.56 -7.38 11.24
N ASP A 195 5.87 -7.63 10.13
CA ASP A 195 6.04 -8.77 9.24
C ASP A 195 5.86 -8.28 7.80
N ALA A 196 6.67 -8.73 6.85
CA ALA A 196 6.53 -8.43 5.43
C ALA A 196 7.60 -9.20 4.66
N PRO A 197 7.35 -9.80 3.50
CA PRO A 197 8.42 -10.44 2.73
C PRO A 197 9.61 -9.47 2.49
N PRO A 198 10.88 -9.86 2.73
CA PRO A 198 11.41 -11.16 3.19
C PRO A 198 11.65 -11.25 4.72
N ILE A 199 11.07 -10.34 5.50
CA ILE A 199 11.20 -10.17 6.94
C ILE A 199 10.09 -10.94 7.67
N ASP A 200 10.48 -11.84 8.57
CA ASP A 200 9.57 -12.46 9.52
C ASP A 200 9.26 -11.54 10.72
N ALA A 201 8.13 -11.75 11.38
CA ALA A 201 7.70 -11.05 12.60
C ALA A 201 8.80 -10.85 13.67
N ASP A 202 9.65 -11.86 13.87
CA ASP A 202 10.72 -11.89 14.89
C ASP A 202 12.05 -11.28 14.43
N THR A 203 12.12 -10.76 13.20
CA THR A 203 13.32 -10.14 12.64
C THR A 203 13.73 -8.91 13.45
N ASP A 204 15.04 -8.76 13.70
CA ASP A 204 15.53 -7.67 14.52
C ASP A 204 15.50 -6.31 13.78
N LEU A 205 15.51 -5.23 14.56
CA LEU A 205 15.44 -3.87 14.01
C LEU A 205 16.60 -3.55 13.04
N PRO A 206 17.87 -3.95 13.27
CA PRO A 206 18.93 -3.80 12.27
C PRO A 206 18.64 -4.45 10.91
N GLN A 207 18.12 -5.68 10.89
CA GLN A 207 17.75 -6.37 9.66
C GLN A 207 16.57 -5.69 8.97
N LYS A 208 15.52 -5.32 9.72
CA LYS A 208 14.39 -4.52 9.19
C LYS A 208 14.88 -3.21 8.56
N THR A 209 15.81 -2.54 9.22
CA THR A 209 16.43 -1.29 8.73
C THR A 209 17.18 -1.52 7.41
N ALA A 210 17.87 -2.65 7.24
CA ALA A 210 18.61 -2.96 6.01
C ALA A 210 17.65 -3.13 4.83
N VAL A 211 16.55 -3.86 5.01
CA VAL A 211 15.53 -4.02 3.96
C VAL A 211 14.91 -2.69 3.58
N ILE A 212 14.47 -1.86 4.54
CA ILE A 212 13.88 -0.55 4.25
C ILE A 212 14.87 0.36 3.49
N ARG A 213 16.18 0.26 3.75
CA ARG A 213 17.20 1.02 3.00
C ARG A 213 17.31 0.60 1.53
N GLU A 214 16.96 -0.63 1.21
CA GLU A 214 17.01 -1.18 -0.15
C GLU A 214 15.68 -0.94 -0.91
N THR A 215 14.60 -0.61 -0.19
CA THR A 215 13.31 -0.25 -0.82
C THR A 215 13.37 1.11 -1.53
N PRO A 216 12.61 1.31 -2.62
CA PRO A 216 12.45 2.61 -3.26
C PRO A 216 11.88 3.65 -2.30
N PRO A 217 12.25 4.94 -2.46
CA PRO A 217 11.77 6.02 -1.60
C PRO A 217 10.25 6.06 -1.47
N HIS A 218 9.53 5.86 -2.58
CA HIS A 218 8.07 5.89 -2.64
C HIS A 218 7.39 4.83 -1.77
N PHE A 219 7.89 3.59 -1.78
CA PHE A 219 7.34 2.53 -0.95
C PHE A 219 7.64 2.77 0.54
N LYS A 220 8.85 3.24 0.85
CA LYS A 220 9.21 3.64 2.21
C LYS A 220 8.34 4.80 2.71
N GLU A 221 8.02 5.78 1.86
CA GLU A 221 7.16 6.93 2.18
C GLU A 221 5.74 6.45 2.50
N TRP A 222 5.19 5.55 1.68
CA TRP A 222 3.89 4.92 1.95
C TRP A 222 3.89 4.15 3.28
N LEU A 223 4.90 3.31 3.53
CA LEU A 223 5.04 2.58 4.80
C LEU A 223 5.16 3.53 6.00
N GLU A 224 5.94 4.61 5.88
CA GLU A 224 6.07 5.62 6.93
C GLU A 224 4.73 6.30 7.23
N GLY A 225 3.96 6.64 6.20
CA GLY A 225 2.61 7.18 6.31
C GLY A 225 1.70 6.26 7.12
N ARG A 226 1.66 4.97 6.75
CA ARG A 226 0.90 3.94 7.48
C ARG A 226 1.35 3.81 8.93
N VAL A 227 2.66 3.72 9.19
CA VAL A 227 3.20 3.65 10.56
C VAL A 227 2.81 4.88 11.39
N SER A 228 2.86 6.07 10.79
CA SER A 228 2.49 7.33 11.44
C SER A 228 1.00 7.37 11.76
N GLU A 229 0.15 6.95 10.82
CA GLU A 229 -1.30 6.85 10.99
C GLU A 229 -1.64 5.91 12.16
N PHE A 230 -1.05 4.71 12.21
CA PHE A 230 -1.28 3.78 13.32
C PHE A 230 -0.76 4.26 14.67
N SER A 231 0.35 5.00 14.66
CA SER A 231 0.97 5.53 15.88
C SER A 231 0.27 6.78 16.40
N THR A 232 -0.57 7.41 15.59
CA THR A 232 -1.37 8.57 16.01
C THR A 232 -2.55 8.06 16.84
N PRO A 233 -2.69 8.48 18.11
CA PRO A 233 -3.82 8.04 18.92
C PRO A 233 -5.13 8.54 18.29
N ASP A 234 -6.14 7.69 18.31
CA ASP A 234 -7.49 8.00 17.82
C ASP A 234 -8.17 8.93 18.84
N VAL A 235 -7.84 10.22 18.75
CA VAL A 235 -8.33 11.25 19.64
C VAL A 235 -9.41 12.04 18.90
N ASP A 236 -10.68 11.71 19.20
CA ASP A 236 -11.87 12.44 18.75
C ASP A 236 -11.98 13.79 19.47
N VAL A 237 -10.97 14.65 19.30
CA VAL A 237 -10.93 15.99 19.91
C VAL A 237 -11.03 17.07 18.84
N GLY A 238 -11.93 16.89 17.87
CA GLY A 238 -12.29 17.86 16.83
C GLY A 238 -11.12 18.23 15.91
N ASN A 239 -11.33 18.21 14.60
CA ASN A 239 -10.23 18.53 13.68
C ASN A 239 -9.71 19.96 13.95
N PHE A 240 -8.47 20.24 13.57
CA PHE A 240 -7.86 21.55 13.75
C PHE A 240 -8.68 22.68 13.10
N ASN A 241 -9.40 22.42 12.01
CA ASN A 241 -10.28 23.39 11.36
C ASN A 241 -11.49 23.76 12.23
N GLU A 242 -12.12 22.83 12.95
CA GLU A 242 -13.20 23.17 13.89
C GLU A 242 -12.70 24.07 15.02
N ARG A 243 -11.46 23.83 15.48
CA ARG A 243 -10.82 24.67 16.49
C ARG A 243 -10.44 26.04 15.93
N LEU A 244 -9.98 26.09 14.68
CA LEU A 244 -9.63 27.32 13.99
C LEU A 244 -10.87 28.17 13.73
N GLN A 245 -11.97 27.56 13.27
CA GLN A 245 -13.24 28.22 13.00
C GLN A 245 -13.85 28.80 14.29
N ARG A 246 -13.82 28.02 15.39
CA ARG A 246 -14.25 28.49 16.71
C ARG A 246 -13.40 29.67 17.22
N ALA A 247 -12.08 29.63 16.99
CA ALA A 247 -11.19 30.73 17.33
C ALA A 247 -11.40 31.98 16.46
N GLN A 248 -11.79 31.81 15.19
CA GLN A 248 -12.17 32.91 14.30
C GLN A 248 -13.48 33.57 14.75
N GLU A 249 -14.49 32.78 15.12
CA GLU A 249 -15.77 33.28 15.67
C GLU A 249 -15.59 34.07 16.98
N ASP A 250 -14.70 33.62 17.88
CA ASP A 250 -14.38 34.31 19.13
C ASP A 250 -13.66 35.67 18.89
N LEU A 251 -12.87 35.77 17.81
CA LEU A 251 -12.18 37.00 17.42
C LEU A 251 -13.12 38.04 16.78
N GLU A 252 -14.17 37.61 16.08
CA GLU A 252 -15.16 38.50 15.47
C GLU A 252 -16.18 39.07 16.48
N THR A 253 -16.27 38.46 17.66
CA THR A 253 -17.18 38.88 18.74
C THR A 253 -16.53 39.78 19.80
N THR A 254 -15.22 40.07 19.67
CA THR A 254 -14.43 40.95 20.57
C THR A 254 -14.17 42.32 19.95
#